data_AF-A0A6V7I061-F1
#
_entry.id   AF-A0A6V7I061-F1
#
_cell.length_a   1.000
_cell.length_b   1.000
_cell.length_c   1.000
_cell.angle_alpha   90.00
_cell.angle_beta   90.00
_cell.angle_gamma   90.00
#
_symmetry.space_group_name_H-M   'P 1'
#
loop_
_entity.id
_entity.type
_entity.pdbx_description
1 polymer ?
#
loop_
_entity_poly.entity_id
_entity_poly.type
_entity_poly.pdbx_seq_one_letter_code
_entity_poly.pdbx_strand_id
1 'polypeptide(L)'
;VTQIISYLSTDDDLVSTIIEELRVNLTPNSSRWTCRQTYALLCASLIASDAVSGEKFAKELLPSLLDLSGDTVPNVRLAVVRTLTTQVSKIM
;
A
#
# COMPACT_ATOMS: atom_id res chain seq x y z
N VAL A 1 -15.42 31.33 5.43
CA VAL A 1 -15.88 29.92 5.42
C VAL A 1 -15.34 29.14 4.22
N THR A 2 -15.11 29.77 3.05
CA THR A 2 -14.61 29.10 1.83
C THR A 2 -13.12 28.74 1.84
N GLN A 3 -12.27 29.40 2.64
CA GLN A 3 -10.83 29.07 2.73
C GLN A 3 -10.54 27.78 3.49
N ILE A 4 -11.38 27.39 4.46
CA ILE A 4 -11.19 26.13 5.21
C ILE A 4 -11.45 24.93 4.29
N ILE A 5 -12.36 25.06 3.31
CA ILE A 5 -12.64 24.02 2.31
C ILE A 5 -11.46 23.87 1.33
N SER A 6 -10.71 24.94 1.04
CA SER A 6 -9.47 24.83 0.24
C SER A 6 -8.37 24.03 0.94
N TYR A 7 -8.32 24.04 2.28
CA TYR A 7 -7.44 23.16 3.06
C TYR A 7 -7.97 21.74 3.20
N LEU A 8 -9.21 21.47 2.77
CA LEU A 8 -9.78 20.12 2.65
C LEU A 8 -9.71 19.60 1.21
N SER A 9 -9.20 20.39 0.26
CA SER A 9 -8.75 19.91 -1.05
C SER A 9 -7.45 19.07 -0.95
N THR A 10 -7.05 18.72 0.28
CA THR A 10 -5.75 18.23 0.76
C THR A 10 -5.83 16.77 1.22
N ASP A 11 -6.70 15.96 0.62
CA ASP A 11 -6.69 14.52 0.91
C ASP A 11 -5.53 13.82 0.19
N ASP A 12 -5.09 14.31 -0.97
CA ASP A 12 -4.05 13.62 -1.75
C ASP A 12 -2.65 13.73 -1.13
N ASP A 13 -2.27 14.90 -0.60
CA ASP A 13 -0.97 15.12 0.06
C ASP A 13 -0.86 14.35 1.38
N LEU A 14 -1.94 14.32 2.16
CA LEU A 14 -1.98 13.52 3.39
C LEU A 14 -1.88 12.03 3.07
N VAL A 15 -2.62 11.55 2.07
CA VAL A 15 -2.57 10.16 1.61
C VAL A 15 -1.16 9.82 1.08
N SER A 16 -0.53 10.70 0.30
CA SER A 16 0.85 10.51 -0.17
C SER A 16 1.85 10.44 0.98
N THR A 17 1.72 11.33 1.97
CA THR A 17 2.58 11.35 3.17
C THR A 17 2.41 10.06 3.99
N ILE A 18 1.17 9.61 4.18
CA ILE A 18 0.88 8.36 4.88
C ILE A 18 1.44 7.16 4.11
N ILE A 19 1.27 7.12 2.78
CA ILE A 19 1.84 6.06 1.92
C ILE A 19 3.36 6.02 2.05
N GLU A 20 4.03 7.17 2.06
CA GLU A 20 5.47 7.25 2.22
C GLU A 20 5.92 6.75 3.59
N GLU A 21 5.26 7.18 4.66
CA GLU A 21 5.54 6.71 6.02
C GLU A 21 5.32 5.20 6.14
N LEU A 22 4.24 4.67 5.57
CA LEU A 22 3.99 3.23 5.54
C LEU A 22 5.05 2.48 4.76
N ARG A 23 5.51 3.06 3.63
CA ARG A 23 6.60 2.51 2.84
C ARG A 23 7.86 2.46 3.70
N VAL A 24 8.32 3.58 4.26
CA VAL A 24 9.54 3.63 5.09
C VAL A 24 9.50 2.67 6.28
N ASN A 25 8.36 2.58 6.98
CA ASN A 25 8.27 1.81 8.22
C ASN A 25 7.96 0.31 8.02
N LEU A 26 7.36 -0.09 6.90
CA LEU A 26 6.88 -1.47 6.68
C LEU A 26 7.49 -2.20 5.48
N THR A 27 8.32 -1.54 4.66
CA THR A 27 8.86 -2.10 3.38
C THR A 27 9.84 -3.27 3.51
N PRO A 28 10.22 -3.89 2.37
CA PRO A 28 11.25 -4.93 2.21
C PRO A 28 12.51 -4.80 3.08
N ASN A 29 12.96 -3.57 3.34
CA ASN A 29 14.17 -3.32 4.13
C ASN A 29 13.98 -3.56 5.64
N SER A 30 12.74 -3.74 6.10
CA SER A 30 12.47 -4.07 7.49
C SER A 30 13.02 -5.47 7.82
N SER A 31 13.87 -5.55 8.84
CA SER A 31 14.37 -6.83 9.37
C SER A 31 13.26 -7.71 9.95
N ARG A 32 12.11 -7.12 10.29
CA ARG A 32 10.94 -7.80 10.86
C ARG A 32 9.99 -8.26 9.76
N TRP A 33 9.93 -9.56 9.55
CA TRP A 33 9.01 -10.17 8.58
C TRP A 33 7.54 -9.81 8.82
N THR A 34 7.15 -9.57 10.07
CA THR A 34 5.79 -9.13 10.42
C THR A 34 5.45 -7.79 9.79
N CYS A 35 6.38 -6.84 9.74
CA CYS A 35 6.16 -5.53 9.13
C CYS A 35 5.95 -5.67 7.61
N ARG A 36 6.78 -6.49 6.95
CA ARG A 36 6.67 -6.79 5.53
C ARG A 36 5.36 -7.48 5.17
N GLN A 37 4.91 -8.42 6.02
CA GLN A 37 3.59 -9.03 5.85
C GLN A 37 2.46 -8.01 6.04
N THR A 38 2.55 -7.15 7.06
CA THR A 38 1.57 -6.08 7.30
C THR A 38 1.47 -5.16 6.10
N TYR A 39 2.57 -4.81 5.46
CA TYR A 39 2.56 -4.00 4.23
C TYR A 39 1.70 -4.64 3.13
N ALA A 40 1.89 -5.94 2.87
CA ALA A 40 1.12 -6.66 1.85
C ALA A 40 -0.39 -6.72 2.18
N LEU A 41 -0.73 -6.93 3.46
CA LEU A 41 -2.11 -6.93 3.93
C LEU A 41 -2.75 -5.53 3.88
N LEU A 42 -1.99 -4.49 4.19
CA LEU A 42 -2.44 -3.12 4.10
C LEU A 42 -2.74 -2.72 2.66
N CYS A 43 -1.88 -3.10 1.71
CA CYS A 43 -2.13 -2.91 0.28
C CYS A 43 -3.47 -3.53 -0.13
N ALA A 44 -3.79 -4.74 0.37
CA ALA A 44 -5.08 -5.37 0.10
C ALA A 44 -6.25 -4.55 0.67
N SER A 45 -6.13 -4.09 1.91
CA SER A 45 -7.17 -3.29 2.57
C SER A 45 -7.42 -1.96 1.85
N LEU A 46 -6.37 -1.26 1.43
CA LEU A 46 -6.47 0.03 0.75
C LEU A 46 -7.23 -0.08 -0.57
N ILE A 47 -6.96 -1.13 -1.35
CA ILE A 47 -7.70 -1.39 -2.60
C ILE A 47 -9.14 -1.80 -2.28
N ALA A 48 -9.34 -2.70 -1.31
CA ALA A 48 -10.67 -3.22 -0.98
C ALA A 48 -11.62 -2.13 -0.45
N SER A 49 -11.09 -1.11 0.22
CA SER A 49 -11.85 0.02 0.75
C SER A 49 -11.94 1.21 -0.20
N ASP A 50 -11.39 1.11 -1.42
CA ASP A 50 -11.26 2.23 -2.37
C ASP A 50 -10.60 3.48 -1.74
N ALA A 51 -9.68 3.26 -0.78
CA ALA A 51 -9.01 4.35 -0.06
C ALA A 51 -7.89 5.02 -0.87
N VAL A 52 -7.50 4.39 -1.97
CA VAL A 52 -6.47 4.86 -2.90
C VAL A 52 -6.92 4.49 -4.32
N SER A 53 -6.78 5.43 -5.26
CA SER A 53 -7.06 5.15 -6.67
C SER A 53 -6.10 4.09 -7.23
N GLY A 54 -6.56 3.32 -8.21
CA GLY A 54 -5.73 2.30 -8.86
C GLY A 54 -4.43 2.86 -9.46
N GLU A 55 -4.49 4.06 -10.05
CA GLU A 55 -3.30 4.74 -10.59
C GLU A 55 -2.29 5.09 -9.49
N LYS A 56 -2.75 5.66 -8.37
CA LYS A 56 -1.88 6.00 -7.24
C LYS A 56 -1.32 4.73 -6.58
N PHE A 57 -2.11 3.66 -6.47
CA PHE A 57 -1.63 2.36 -6.00
C PHE A 57 -0.53 1.82 -6.91
N ALA A 58 -0.76 1.78 -8.22
CA ALA A 58 0.18 1.24 -9.19
C ALA A 58 1.52 2.00 -9.19
N LYS A 59 1.47 3.32 -8.98
CA LYS A 59 2.66 4.16 -8.94
C LYS A 59 3.41 4.07 -7.62
N GLU A 60 2.69 4.12 -6.49
CA GLU A 60 3.30 4.35 -5.18
C GLU A 60 3.44 3.09 -4.31
N LEU A 61 2.56 2.10 -4.45
CA LEU A 61 2.49 0.94 -3.55
C LEU A 61 2.87 -0.37 -4.24
N LEU A 62 2.45 -0.55 -5.48
CA LEU A 62 2.67 -1.77 -6.24
C LEU A 62 4.17 -2.15 -6.38
N PRO A 63 5.12 -1.22 -6.64
CA PRO A 63 6.53 -1.59 -6.77
C PRO A 63 7.06 -2.30 -5.51
N SER A 64 6.84 -1.71 -4.33
CA SER A 64 7.26 -2.30 -3.07
C SER A 64 6.52 -3.60 -2.72
N LEU A 65 5.26 -3.74 -3.17
CA LEU A 65 4.54 -5.00 -3.03
C LEU A 65 5.15 -6.12 -3.89
N LEU A 66 5.58 -5.80 -5.11
CA LEU A 66 6.23 -6.74 -6.01
C LEU A 66 7.63 -7.13 -5.51
N ASP A 67 8.37 -6.22 -4.89
CA ASP A 67 9.66 -6.54 -4.24
C ASP A 67 9.52 -7.63 -3.17
N LEU A 68 8.38 -7.66 -2.46
CA LEU A 68 8.08 -8.68 -1.45
C LEU A 68 7.67 -10.05 -2.04
N SER A 69 7.46 -10.15 -3.35
CA SER A 69 7.13 -11.44 -3.98
C SER A 69 8.25 -12.49 -3.84
N GLY A 70 9.50 -12.01 -3.75
CA GLY A 70 10.70 -12.82 -3.52
C GLY A 70 11.11 -12.95 -2.05
N ASP A 71 10.26 -12.55 -1.08
CA ASP A 71 10.63 -12.54 0.34
C ASP A 71 11.11 -13.90 0.84
N THR A 72 12.07 -13.93 1.77
CA THR A 72 12.59 -15.17 2.35
C THR A 72 11.54 -15.91 3.18
N VAL A 73 10.59 -15.20 3.79
CA VAL A 73 9.55 -15.76 4.67
C VAL A 73 8.31 -16.18 3.86
N PRO A 74 7.90 -17.46 3.89
CA PRO A 74 6.76 -17.96 3.12
C PRO A 74 5.43 -17.23 3.39
N ASN A 75 5.19 -16.83 4.64
CA ASN A 75 3.97 -16.12 5.03
C ASN A 75 3.86 -14.73 4.38
N VAL A 76 5.00 -14.05 4.16
CA VAL A 76 5.04 -12.77 3.45
C VAL A 76 4.67 -13.00 1.99
N ARG A 77 5.31 -13.98 1.33
CA ARG A 77 4.99 -14.33 -0.07
C ARG A 77 3.52 -14.70 -0.26
N LEU A 78 2.95 -15.46 0.68
CA LEU A 78 1.54 -15.85 0.63
C LEU A 78 0.60 -14.64 0.77
N ALA A 79 0.95 -13.66 1.61
CA ALA A 79 0.20 -12.42 1.72
C ALA A 79 0.25 -11.63 0.39
N VAL A 80 1.44 -11.50 -0.21
CA VAL A 80 1.63 -10.82 -1.50
C VAL A 80 0.78 -11.46 -2.60
N VAL A 81 0.88 -12.78 -2.78
CA VAL A 81 0.10 -13.50 -3.81
C VAL A 81 -1.40 -13.31 -3.59
N ARG A 82 -1.89 -13.38 -2.35
CA ARG A 82 -3.31 -13.12 -2.05
C ARG A 82 -3.71 -11.69 -2.42
N THR A 83 -2.89 -10.70 -2.07
CA THR A 83 -3.17 -9.30 -2.41
C THR A 83 -3.22 -9.10 -3.92
N LEU A 84 -2.24 -9.62 -4.66
CA LEU A 84 -2.18 -9.50 -6.12
C LEU A 84 -3.38 -10.17 -6.82
N THR A 85 -3.71 -11.39 -6.40
CA THR A 85 -4.76 -12.20 -7.07
C THR A 85 -6.18 -11.82 -6.69
N THR A 86 -6.40 -11.20 -5.52
CA THR A 86 -7.75 -10.91 -5.03
C THR A 86 -8.12 -9.43 -5.06
N GLN A 87 -7.13 -8.54 -5.00
CA GLN A 87 -7.38 -7.09 -4.96
C GLN A 87 -6.81 -6.38 -6.18
N VAL A 88 -5.53 -6.60 -6.51
CA VAL A 88 -4.90 -5.88 -7.64
C VAL A 88 -5.56 -6.24 -8.97
N SER A 89 -6.01 -7.48 -9.16
CA SER A 89 -6.78 -7.90 -10.33
C SER A 89 -8.15 -7.21 -10.50
N LYS A 90 -8.62 -6.44 -9.51
CA LYS A 90 -9.91 -5.71 -9.58
C LYS A 90 -9.75 -4.27 -10.05
N ILE A 91 -8.54 -3.73 -9.97
CA ILE A 91 -8.22 -2.33 -10.31
C ILE A 91 -7.44 -2.20 -11.62
N MET A 92 -7.05 -3.32 -12.23
CA MET A 92 -6.49 -3.43 -13.59
C MET A 92 -7.54 -4.03 -14.51
#